data_AF-A0A922VHJ3-F1
#
_entry.id   AF-A0A922VHJ3-F1
#
_cell.length_a   1.000
_cell.length_b   1.000
_cell.length_c   1.000
_cell.angle_alpha   90.00
_cell.angle_beta   90.00
_cell.angle_gamma   90.00
#
_symmetry.space_group_name_H-M   'P 1'
#
loop_
_entity.id
_entity.type
_entity.pdbx_description
1 polymer ?
#
loop_
_entity_poly.entity_id
_entity_poly.type
_entity_poly.pdbx_seq_one_letter_code
_entity_poly.pdbx_strand_id
1 'polypeptide(L)'
;MDHRHLTHRRHTLAALDDVLENGTLADWRPLLARVRRDPYGDVAERVLHLVRSRDLEETGAFWLAYVEKARARRASTIRVAG
;
A
#
# COMPACT_ATOMS: atom_id res chain seq x y z
N MET A 1 -5.90 -22.98 16.77
CA MET A 1 -4.69 -22.19 16.47
C MET A 1 -5.11 -20.73 16.53
N ASP A 2 -4.34 -19.87 17.20
CA ASP A 2 -4.81 -18.60 17.77
C ASP A 2 -5.01 -17.48 16.72
N HIS A 3 -6.25 -17.05 16.51
CA HIS A 3 -6.64 -15.89 15.66
C HIS A 3 -6.43 -14.54 16.39
N ARG A 4 -5.37 -14.38 17.20
CA ARG A 4 -5.20 -13.21 18.09
C ARG A 4 -4.16 -12.18 17.64
N HIS A 5 -3.71 -12.22 16.39
CA HIS A 5 -2.68 -11.27 15.90
C HIS A 5 -3.23 -10.02 15.17
N LEU A 6 -4.56 -9.85 15.07
CA LEU A 6 -5.15 -8.90 14.12
C LEU A 6 -5.32 -7.45 14.59
N THR A 7 -4.99 -7.11 15.84
CA THR A 7 -5.34 -5.79 16.41
C THR A 7 -4.18 -4.85 16.73
N HIS A 8 -2.94 -5.31 16.95
CA HIS A 8 -1.88 -4.43 17.46
C HIS A 8 -0.66 -4.16 16.55
N ARG A 9 -0.53 -4.80 15.37
CA ARG A 9 0.64 -4.57 14.48
C ARG A 9 0.32 -4.42 12.99
N ARG A 10 -0.75 -3.70 12.64
CA ARG A 10 -1.23 -3.55 11.25
C ARG A 10 -0.31 -2.77 10.28
N HIS A 11 0.90 -2.41 10.68
CA HIS A 11 1.86 -1.66 9.84
C HIS A 11 3.30 -2.18 9.94
N THR A 12 3.53 -3.37 10.52
CA THR A 12 4.85 -4.00 10.38
C THR A 12 5.07 -4.45 8.94
N LEU A 13 6.33 -4.50 8.51
CA LEU A 13 6.67 -4.98 7.17
C LEU A 13 6.11 -6.39 6.93
N ALA A 14 6.24 -7.30 7.89
CA ALA A 14 5.71 -8.67 7.77
C ALA A 14 4.18 -8.73 7.62
N ALA A 15 3.43 -7.85 8.30
CA ALA A 15 1.98 -7.82 8.17
C ALA A 15 1.54 -7.21 6.83
N LEU A 16 2.28 -6.22 6.33
CA LEU A 16 2.04 -5.67 4.99
C LEU A 16 2.38 -6.69 3.92
N ASP A 17 3.50 -7.40 4.08
CA ASP A 17 3.96 -8.43 3.16
C ASP A 17 2.93 -9.56 2.98
N ASP A 18 2.41 -10.09 4.09
CA ASP A 18 1.34 -11.11 4.07
C ASP A 18 0.05 -10.59 3.41
N VAL A 19 -0.34 -9.34 3.67
CA VAL A 19 -1.52 -8.74 3.02
C VAL A 19 -1.30 -8.55 1.51
N LEU A 20 -0.10 -8.20 1.08
CA LEU A 20 0.19 -8.04 -0.35
C LEU A 20 0.15 -9.39 -1.07
N GLU A 21 0.77 -10.43 -0.50
CA GLU A 21 0.87 -11.74 -1.13
C GLU A 21 -0.42 -12.57 -1.02
N ASN A 22 -1.04 -12.60 0.16
CA ASN A 22 -2.17 -13.50 0.47
C ASN A 22 -3.50 -12.78 0.73
N GLY A 23 -3.48 -11.44 0.77
CA GLY A 23 -4.66 -10.66 1.15
C GLY A 23 -5.74 -10.62 0.07
N THR A 24 -6.99 -10.48 0.52
CA THR A 24 -8.13 -10.26 -0.36
C THR A 24 -8.27 -8.78 -0.70
N LEU A 25 -9.15 -8.45 -1.64
CA LEU A 25 -9.52 -7.05 -1.90
C LEU A 25 -10.03 -6.34 -0.64
N ALA A 26 -10.70 -7.04 0.28
CA ALA A 26 -11.16 -6.47 1.54
C ALA A 26 -10.00 -6.07 2.45
N ASP A 27 -8.93 -6.86 2.47
CA ASP A 27 -7.69 -6.59 3.21
C ASP A 27 -6.90 -5.43 2.56
N TRP A 28 -7.00 -5.29 1.24
CA TRP A 28 -6.35 -4.22 0.48
C TRP A 28 -7.05 -2.88 0.63
N ARG A 29 -8.37 -2.84 0.80
CA ARG A 29 -9.16 -1.59 0.95
C ARG A 29 -8.56 -0.57 1.92
N PRO A 30 -8.18 -0.91 3.17
CA PRO A 30 -7.58 0.06 4.08
C PRO A 30 -6.21 0.57 3.59
N LEU A 31 -5.39 -0.27 2.97
CA LEU A 31 -4.10 0.11 2.40
C LEU A 31 -4.28 1.06 1.20
N LEU A 32 -5.18 0.71 0.28
CA LEU A 32 -5.56 1.55 -0.86
C LEU A 32 -6.03 2.93 -0.40
N ALA A 33 -6.91 2.98 0.60
CA ALA A 33 -7.40 4.23 1.17
C ALA A 33 -6.27 5.08 1.77
N ARG A 34 -5.31 4.46 2.47
CA ARG A 34 -4.18 5.15 3.09
C ARG A 34 -3.22 5.71 2.05
N VAL A 35 -2.85 4.91 1.05
CA VAL A 35 -1.98 5.33 -0.07
C VAL A 35 -2.64 6.45 -0.87
N ARG A 36 -3.95 6.36 -1.14
CA ARG A 36 -4.68 7.42 -1.86
C ARG A 36 -4.68 8.74 -1.09
N ARG A 37 -4.85 8.70 0.24
CA ARG A 37 -4.84 9.90 1.10
C ARG A 37 -3.44 10.52 1.18
N ASP A 38 -2.42 9.68 1.21
CA ASP A 38 -1.05 10.05 1.55
C ASP A 38 -0.04 9.23 0.72
N PRO A 39 0.13 9.55 -0.57
CA PRO A 39 0.92 8.73 -1.50
C PRO A 39 2.44 8.86 -1.34
N TYR A 40 2.89 9.74 -0.44
CA TYR A 40 4.29 9.90 -0.03
C TYR A 40 4.51 9.55 1.44
N GLY A 41 3.47 9.08 2.14
CA GLY A 41 3.56 8.71 3.55
C GLY A 41 4.08 7.28 3.74
N ASP A 42 4.38 6.94 4.99
CA ASP A 42 5.10 5.71 5.33
C ASP A 42 4.47 4.41 4.80
N VAL A 43 3.14 4.34 4.69
CA VAL A 43 2.47 3.14 4.17
C VAL A 43 2.76 2.96 2.67
N ALA A 44 2.75 4.04 1.90
CA ALA A 44 3.09 3.99 0.49
C ALA A 44 4.56 3.57 0.30
N GLU A 45 5.47 4.14 1.10
CA GLU A 45 6.89 3.79 1.04
C GLU A 45 7.16 2.34 1.44
N ARG A 46 6.51 1.82 2.49
CA ARG A 46 6.65 0.42 2.89
C ARG A 46 6.10 -0.54 1.85
N VAL A 47 4.97 -0.23 1.21
CA VAL A 47 4.44 -1.04 0.09
C VAL A 47 5.40 -1.03 -1.08
N LEU A 48 5.92 0.13 -1.48
CA LEU A 48 6.90 0.23 -2.57
C LEU A 48 8.18 -0.53 -2.25
N HIS A 49 8.65 -0.47 -1.00
CA HIS A 49 9.81 -1.22 -0.55
C HIS A 49 9.58 -2.73 -0.71
N LEU A 50 8.46 -3.26 -0.20
CA LEU A 50 8.13 -4.68 -0.27
C LEU A 50 8.03 -5.17 -1.72
N VAL A 51 7.28 -4.45 -2.55
CA VAL A 51 7.11 -4.77 -3.97
C VAL A 51 8.41 -4.73 -4.77
N ARG A 52 9.38 -3.90 -4.37
CA ARG A 52 10.71 -3.88 -5.02
C ARG A 52 11.66 -4.94 -4.49
N SER A 53 11.48 -5.35 -3.24
CA SER A 53 12.32 -6.36 -2.58
C SER A 53 11.87 -7.80 -2.85
N ARG A 54 10.63 -7.99 -3.31
CA ARG A 54 10.01 -9.31 -3.53
C ARG A 54 9.47 -9.42 -4.94
N ASP A 55 9.50 -10.63 -5.47
CA ASP A 55 8.85 -10.97 -6.73
C ASP A 55 7.36 -11.24 -6.50
N LEU A 56 6.56 -10.17 -6.43
CA LEU A 56 5.11 -10.23 -6.23
C LEU A 56 4.34 -10.16 -7.55
N GLU A 57 4.91 -10.65 -8.66
CA GLU A 57 4.32 -10.69 -10.02
C GLU A 57 3.26 -9.60 -10.30
N GLU A 58 2.00 -9.99 -10.51
CA GLU A 58 0.89 -9.11 -10.87
C GLU A 58 0.51 -8.14 -9.73
N THR A 59 0.57 -8.61 -8.48
CA THR A 59 0.32 -7.79 -7.29
C THR A 59 1.32 -6.62 -7.22
N GLY A 60 2.60 -6.90 -7.47
CA GLY A 60 3.66 -5.89 -7.44
C GLY A 60 3.43 -4.83 -8.50
N ALA A 61 3.17 -5.25 -9.75
CA ALA A 61 2.85 -4.33 -10.84
C ALA A 61 1.63 -3.45 -10.52
N PHE A 62 0.57 -4.03 -9.94
CA PHE A 62 -0.62 -3.29 -9.51
C PHE A 62 -0.29 -2.21 -8.48
N TRP A 63 0.44 -2.56 -7.41
CA TRP A 63 0.73 -1.61 -6.33
C TRP A 63 1.68 -0.49 -6.76
N LEU A 64 2.65 -0.77 -7.63
CA LEU A 64 3.50 0.26 -8.25
C LEU A 64 2.66 1.27 -9.02
N ALA A 65 1.84 0.79 -9.95
CA ALA A 65 0.98 1.64 -10.77
C ALA A 65 -0.04 2.42 -9.92
N TYR A 66 -0.57 1.80 -8.86
CA TYR A 66 -1.52 2.44 -7.96
C TYR A 66 -0.89 3.63 -7.21
N VAL A 67 0.31 3.45 -6.64
CA VAL A 67 1.03 4.51 -5.93
C VAL A 67 1.41 5.63 -6.89
N GLU A 68 1.93 5.32 -8.08
CA GLU A 68 2.27 6.32 -9.09
C GLU A 68 1.06 7.15 -9.51
N LYS A 69 -0.08 6.51 -9.76
CA LYS A 69 -1.33 7.22 -10.08
C LYS A 69 -1.81 8.11 -8.95
N ALA A 70 -1.67 7.67 -7.69
CA ALA A 70 -2.01 8.49 -6.52
C ALA A 70 -1.10 9.71 -6.38
N ARG A 71 0.22 9.55 -6.63
CA ARG A 71 1.19 10.66 -6.66
C ARG A 71 0.89 11.67 -7.76
N ALA A 72 0.63 11.20 -8.98
CA ALA A 72 0.28 12.06 -10.11
C ALA A 72 -0.96 12.92 -9.80
N ARG A 73 -2.01 12.31 -9.24
CA ARG A 73 -3.21 13.04 -8.80
C ARG A 73 -2.91 14.12 -7.76
N ARG A 74 -2.08 13.78 -6.76
CA ARG A 74 -1.69 14.74 -5.70
C ARG A 74 -0.91 15.93 -6.28
N ALA A 75 0.00 15.67 -7.21
CA ALA A 75 0.75 16.72 -7.90
C ALA A 75 -0.16 17.61 -8.75
N SER A 76 -1.14 17.04 -9.46
CA SER A 76 -2.13 17.81 -10.22
C SER A 76 -3.02 18.68 -9.33
N THR A 77 -3.43 18.19 -8.15
CA THR A 77 -4.22 19.00 -7.20
C THR A 77 -3.45 20.21 -6.69
N ILE A 78 -2.14 20.07 -6.44
CA ILE A 78 -1.29 21.18 -5.98
C ILE A 78 -1.18 22.26 -7.08
N ARG A 79 -1.10 21.86 -8.36
CA ARG A 79 -0.92 22.78 -9.48
C ARG A 79 -2.15 23.62 -9.83
N VAL A 80 -3.35 23.21 -9.42
CA VAL A 80 -4.60 23.95 -9.67
C VAL A 80 -4.95 24.90 -8.50
N ALA A 81 -4.31 24.72 -7.35
CA ALA A 81 -4.60 25.49 -6.12
C ALA A 81 -3.62 26.65 -5.86
N GLY A 82 -2.68 26.92 -6.76
CA GLY A 82 -1.75 28.06 -6.70
C GLY A 82 -1.84 28.88 -7.98
#